data_AF-W7QHC8-F1
#
_entry.id   AF-W7QHC8-F1
#
_cell.length_a   1.000
_cell.length_b   1.000
_cell.length_c   1.000
_cell.angle_alpha   90.00
_cell.angle_beta   90.00
_cell.angle_gamma   90.00
#
_symmetry.space_group_name_H-M   'P 1'
#
loop_
_entity.id
_entity.type
_entity.pdbx_description
1 polymer ?
#
loop_
_entity_poly.entity_id
_entity_poly.type
_entity_poly.pdbx_seq_one_letter_code
_entity_poly.pdbx_strand_id
1 'polypeptide(L)'
;MVNNVHLSILDNSENIFRSFDELKCLQAEHPQRYGGIEMIGTILADPDYATIERLSHPQIKGIRLVLHDVCPESITPHTYSGDDWQALYARLRRDQHIHIYAQEPEANLRVLKQIPADRAVVIDHLGTCRPERGPQDRFYQALLEEARSRGNVWFKGPGYRTANTAEQTAPFTLEIIKRLGHNRLLLECTDAPHVGTDRDGQAYAALFTPVSVLQFARSLADITARENHISEQALLNAACADIINPQDPKEHTNMNKVHVEEFTFTVNYTDGSEQLEASRFIPENPDMSLPPVVFNSGYTGGVSMYGQLMGNALAARGYIVTTYDVSGFFSNRTVRNTFLKDDKLLTNVSLEDQTTELLALIEVAREHTGRMPIVISWAMGSVASLAAVNRLAAAGGEQIPLYVPMSYTRLRNLQNLRADAAGADEALFALAEDDAIPIFDTGTEETKLGYYPLDPNTQAYVHEQLGNYTHAGGADDWPGLQFVTARSYQSYVKFDPESEINAAKGSYPPALIIHGANNSLHMPKESQRLFEAYPDQEGNSLWIVEAMEHGQQLAADDPIFRKLIDGIDGHYRSLS
;
A
#
# COMPACT_ATOMS: atom_id res chain seq x y z
N MET A 1 -2.61 -15.14 3.69
CA MET A 1 -4.00 -15.51 4.05
C MET A 1 -4.12 -15.42 5.56
N VAL A 2 -4.88 -14.46 6.07
CA VAL A 2 -5.12 -14.32 7.51
C VAL A 2 -6.34 -15.18 7.85
N ASN A 3 -6.14 -16.21 8.67
CA ASN A 3 -7.24 -17.05 9.14
C ASN A 3 -7.72 -16.48 10.48
N ASN A 4 -8.94 -15.94 10.52
CA ASN A 4 -9.53 -15.42 11.76
C ASN A 4 -10.20 -16.57 12.49
N VAL A 5 -9.56 -17.09 13.54
CA VAL A 5 -10.16 -18.13 14.37
C VAL A 5 -11.09 -17.45 15.36
N HIS A 6 -12.39 -17.65 15.15
CA HIS A 6 -13.42 -17.06 15.99
C HIS A 6 -13.97 -18.05 17.02
N LEU A 7 -14.36 -17.51 18.17
CA LEU A 7 -15.14 -18.22 19.17
C LEU A 7 -16.50 -18.58 18.58
N SER A 8 -16.77 -19.87 18.39
CA SER A 8 -17.95 -20.30 17.65
C SER A 8 -19.24 -20.22 18.48
N ILE A 9 -19.27 -20.73 19.73
CA ILE A 9 -20.45 -20.76 20.65
C ILE A 9 -20.04 -21.29 22.07
N LEU A 10 -18.75 -21.35 22.39
CA LEU A 10 -18.25 -22.02 23.61
C LEU A 10 -18.28 -21.11 24.85
N ASP A 11 -18.38 -21.72 26.04
CA ASP A 11 -18.42 -21.02 27.35
C ASP A 11 -17.18 -20.15 27.62
N ASN A 12 -16.06 -20.43 26.96
CA ASN A 12 -14.83 -19.65 27.04
C ASN A 12 -14.02 -19.75 25.75
N SER A 13 -12.92 -18.98 25.68
CA SER A 13 -12.04 -18.85 24.50
C SER A 13 -10.75 -19.63 24.58
N GLU A 14 -10.67 -20.67 25.41
CA GLU A 14 -9.46 -21.51 25.51
C GLU A 14 -9.12 -22.21 24.19
N ASN A 15 -10.13 -22.52 23.38
CA ASN A 15 -9.93 -23.06 22.04
C ASN A 15 -9.12 -22.11 21.14
N ILE A 16 -9.29 -20.79 21.29
CA ILE A 16 -8.58 -19.79 20.50
C ILE A 16 -7.08 -19.83 20.80
N PHE A 17 -6.72 -19.84 22.08
CA PHE A 17 -5.32 -19.93 22.51
C PHE A 17 -4.67 -21.25 22.08
N ARG A 18 -5.40 -22.38 22.22
CA ARG A 18 -4.92 -23.68 21.74
C ARG A 18 -4.68 -23.69 20.23
N SER A 19 -5.50 -23.00 19.44
CA SER A 19 -5.28 -22.90 17.99
C SER A 19 -4.00 -22.12 17.65
N PHE A 20 -3.62 -21.11 18.45
CA PHE A 20 -2.33 -20.44 18.26
C PHE A 20 -1.15 -21.38 18.50
N ASP A 21 -1.21 -22.16 19.60
CA ASP A 21 -0.18 -23.16 19.91
C ASP A 21 -0.12 -24.25 18.84
N GLU A 22 -1.28 -24.72 18.36
CA GLU A 22 -1.39 -25.72 17.31
C GLU A 22 -0.80 -25.21 15.98
N LEU A 23 -1.11 -23.98 15.56
CA LEU A 23 -0.51 -23.41 14.36
C LEU A 23 1.01 -23.31 14.49
N LYS A 24 1.51 -22.91 15.66
CA LYS A 24 2.96 -22.82 15.90
C LYS A 24 3.64 -24.18 15.76
N CYS A 25 3.02 -25.26 16.24
CA CYS A 25 3.50 -26.63 16.02
C CYS A 25 3.47 -27.01 14.54
N LEU A 26 2.35 -26.75 13.83
CA LEU A 26 2.21 -27.04 12.40
C LEU A 26 3.22 -26.27 11.53
N GLN A 27 3.53 -25.02 11.89
CA GLN A 27 4.55 -24.22 11.22
C GLN A 27 5.96 -24.78 11.41
N ALA A 28 6.26 -25.33 12.59
CA ALA A 28 7.54 -25.97 12.85
C ALA A 28 7.67 -27.31 12.10
N GLU A 29 6.60 -28.12 12.07
CA GLU A 29 6.59 -29.44 11.42
C GLU A 29 6.49 -29.37 9.90
N HIS A 30 5.76 -28.37 9.37
CA HIS A 30 5.41 -28.25 7.97
C HIS A 30 5.54 -26.81 7.44
N PRO A 31 6.76 -26.21 7.48
CA PRO A 31 6.98 -24.79 7.20
C PRO A 31 6.58 -24.38 5.79
N GLN A 32 6.76 -25.25 4.79
CA GLN A 32 6.35 -24.96 3.41
C GLN A 32 4.83 -24.82 3.23
N ARG A 33 4.04 -25.43 4.12
CA ARG A 33 2.57 -25.44 4.03
C ARG A 33 1.93 -24.38 4.94
N TYR A 34 2.46 -24.19 6.15
CA TYR A 34 1.86 -23.30 7.15
C TYR A 34 2.67 -22.05 7.47
N GLY A 35 3.92 -21.95 6.98
CA GLY A 35 4.84 -20.85 7.32
C GLY A 35 4.35 -19.46 6.90
N GLY A 36 3.51 -19.36 5.88
CA GLY A 36 2.87 -18.12 5.44
C GLY A 36 1.48 -17.85 6.02
N ILE A 37 1.03 -18.66 7.00
CA ILE A 37 -0.29 -18.50 7.62
C ILE A 37 -0.15 -17.68 8.89
N GLU A 38 -0.90 -16.59 8.98
CA GLU A 38 -1.08 -15.83 10.21
C GLU A 38 -2.45 -16.14 10.80
N MET A 39 -2.50 -16.33 12.12
CA MET A 39 -3.72 -16.60 12.85
C MET A 39 -3.93 -15.54 13.93
N ILE A 40 -5.13 -14.95 13.89
CA ILE A 40 -5.61 -14.00 14.88
C ILE A 40 -6.93 -14.51 15.46
N GLY A 41 -7.33 -13.98 16.61
CA GLY A 41 -8.58 -14.36 17.25
C GLY A 41 -9.23 -13.28 18.08
N THR A 42 -10.50 -13.51 18.38
CA THR A 42 -11.32 -12.70 19.29
C THR A 42 -11.80 -13.58 20.44
N ILE A 43 -11.73 -13.08 21.67
CA ILE A 43 -12.15 -13.82 22.87
C ILE A 43 -13.56 -13.41 23.33
N LEU A 44 -14.15 -14.16 24.26
CA LEU A 44 -15.46 -13.86 24.83
C LEU A 44 -15.48 -12.45 25.42
N ALA A 45 -16.45 -11.66 25.01
CA ALA A 45 -16.74 -10.37 25.61
C ALA A 45 -17.45 -10.58 26.96
N ASP A 46 -16.65 -10.68 28.03
CA ASP A 46 -17.12 -10.82 29.40
C ASP A 46 -16.14 -10.06 30.32
N PRO A 47 -16.60 -9.13 31.18
CA PRO A 47 -15.73 -8.31 32.02
C PRO A 47 -14.82 -9.10 32.98
N ASP A 48 -15.22 -10.29 33.42
CA ASP A 48 -14.45 -11.16 34.30
C ASP A 48 -13.47 -12.04 33.50
N TYR A 49 -13.87 -12.49 32.32
CA TYR A 49 -13.04 -13.35 31.46
C TYR A 49 -11.99 -12.58 30.66
N ALA A 50 -12.34 -11.45 30.05
CA ALA A 50 -11.46 -10.65 29.20
C ALA A 50 -10.55 -9.74 30.05
N THR A 51 -9.62 -10.39 30.76
CA THR A 51 -8.61 -9.74 31.60
C THR A 51 -7.52 -9.07 30.75
N ILE A 52 -6.77 -8.14 31.37
CA ILE A 52 -5.63 -7.47 30.73
C ILE A 52 -4.60 -8.49 30.21
N GLU A 53 -4.33 -9.54 30.99
CA GLU A 53 -3.38 -10.59 30.60
C GLU A 53 -3.81 -11.28 29.30
N ARG A 54 -5.06 -11.72 29.19
CA ARG A 54 -5.57 -12.37 27.98
C ARG A 54 -5.64 -11.42 26.79
N LEU A 55 -6.07 -10.19 27.03
CA LEU A 55 -6.10 -9.15 26.01
C LEU A 55 -4.70 -8.69 25.58
N SER A 56 -3.65 -8.93 26.36
CA SER A 56 -2.27 -8.57 26.00
C SER A 56 -1.62 -9.53 25.00
N HIS A 57 -2.23 -10.69 24.75
CA HIS A 57 -1.69 -11.65 23.79
C HIS A 57 -1.66 -11.02 22.37
N PRO A 58 -0.54 -11.15 21.62
CA PRO A 58 -0.34 -10.42 20.36
C PRO A 58 -1.33 -10.85 19.26
N GLN A 59 -1.72 -12.12 19.24
CA GLN A 59 -2.70 -12.66 18.28
C GLN A 59 -4.17 -12.39 18.66
N ILE A 60 -4.44 -11.81 19.84
CA ILE A 60 -5.79 -11.40 20.22
C ILE A 60 -6.07 -10.00 19.69
N LYS A 61 -7.04 -9.92 18.78
CA LYS A 61 -7.51 -8.69 18.11
C LYS A 61 -8.83 -8.16 18.65
N GLY A 62 -9.26 -8.68 19.80
CA GLY A 62 -10.33 -8.07 20.59
C GLY A 62 -11.32 -9.09 21.15
N ILE A 63 -12.58 -8.67 21.27
CA ILE A 63 -13.62 -9.42 21.96
C ILE A 63 -14.85 -9.65 21.08
N ARG A 64 -15.62 -10.71 21.32
CA ARG A 64 -16.84 -11.07 20.58
C ARG A 64 -18.02 -11.24 21.54
N LEU A 65 -19.07 -10.48 21.29
CA LEU A 65 -20.38 -10.59 21.92
C LEU A 65 -21.21 -11.63 21.15
N VAL A 66 -21.40 -12.81 21.74
CA VAL A 66 -22.16 -13.92 21.13
C VAL A 66 -23.60 -13.88 21.65
N LEU A 67 -24.53 -13.42 20.81
CA LEU A 67 -25.93 -13.11 21.14
C LEU A 67 -26.92 -13.90 20.27
N HIS A 68 -26.48 -15.07 19.78
CA HIS A 68 -27.23 -15.85 18.78
C HIS A 68 -28.68 -16.16 19.19
N ASP A 69 -28.92 -16.47 20.47
CA ASP A 69 -30.25 -16.82 21.01
C ASP A 69 -30.88 -15.69 21.84
N VAL A 70 -30.27 -14.50 21.84
CA VAL A 70 -30.72 -13.39 22.68
C VAL A 70 -31.91 -12.67 22.04
N CYS A 71 -32.99 -12.56 22.80
CA CYS A 71 -34.18 -11.80 22.43
C CYS A 71 -33.88 -10.29 22.52
N PRO A 72 -34.12 -9.46 21.48
CA PRO A 72 -33.77 -8.04 21.49
C PRO A 72 -34.31 -7.25 22.69
N GLU A 73 -35.50 -7.63 23.18
CA GLU A 73 -36.17 -7.02 24.33
C GLU A 73 -35.41 -7.22 25.64
N SER A 74 -34.61 -8.27 25.76
CA SER A 74 -33.75 -8.52 26.93
C SER A 74 -32.53 -7.59 26.98
N ILE A 75 -32.21 -6.91 25.87
CA ILE A 75 -31.13 -5.93 25.79
C ILE A 75 -31.69 -4.57 26.19
N THR A 76 -31.56 -4.28 27.48
CA THR A 76 -31.90 -2.99 28.08
C THR A 76 -30.85 -1.93 27.75
N PRO A 77 -31.12 -0.63 27.92
CA PRO A 77 -30.15 0.44 27.64
C PRO A 77 -28.81 0.36 28.42
N HIS A 78 -28.76 -0.44 29.48
CA HIS A 78 -27.61 -0.57 30.37
C HIS A 78 -26.91 -1.94 30.33
N THR A 79 -27.40 -2.88 29.51
CA THR A 79 -26.90 -4.26 29.47
C THR A 79 -25.40 -4.34 29.15
N TYR A 80 -24.91 -3.46 28.27
CA TYR A 80 -23.52 -3.40 27.79
C TYR A 80 -22.85 -2.04 28.01
N SER A 81 -23.42 -1.18 28.86
CA SER A 81 -22.89 0.18 29.11
C SER A 81 -22.56 0.48 30.57
N GLY A 82 -22.80 -0.45 31.50
CA GLY A 82 -22.46 -0.33 32.91
C GLY A 82 -20.95 -0.30 33.20
N ASP A 83 -20.59 -0.04 34.46
CA ASP A 83 -19.20 0.22 34.88
C ASP A 83 -18.23 -0.91 34.51
N ASP A 84 -18.63 -2.18 34.68
CA ASP A 84 -17.81 -3.34 34.32
C ASP A 84 -17.54 -3.43 32.82
N TRP A 85 -18.52 -3.03 31.99
CA TRP A 85 -18.37 -2.97 30.54
C TRP A 85 -17.48 -1.80 30.11
N GLN A 86 -17.64 -0.63 30.72
CA GLN A 86 -16.74 0.50 30.47
C GLN A 86 -15.30 0.16 30.84
N ALA A 87 -15.11 -0.53 31.96
CA ALA A 87 -13.80 -1.03 32.38
C ALA A 87 -13.25 -2.04 31.36
N LEU A 88 -14.07 -2.95 30.84
CA LEU A 88 -13.65 -3.87 29.78
C LEU A 88 -13.23 -3.12 28.50
N TYR A 89 -14.04 -2.18 28.01
CA TYR A 89 -13.72 -1.41 26.81
C TYR A 89 -12.42 -0.60 26.98
N ALA A 90 -12.16 -0.07 28.18
CA ALA A 90 -10.92 0.63 28.49
C ALA A 90 -9.67 -0.28 28.45
N ARG A 91 -9.81 -1.60 28.66
CA ARG A 91 -8.69 -2.57 28.56
C ARG A 91 -8.29 -2.87 27.12
N LEU A 92 -9.20 -2.67 26.16
CA LEU A 92 -8.92 -2.96 24.75
C LEU A 92 -7.84 -2.03 24.21
N ARG A 93 -6.82 -2.62 23.60
CA ARG A 93 -5.79 -1.90 22.86
C ARG A 93 -6.39 -1.18 21.65
N ARG A 94 -5.64 -0.26 21.05
CA ARG A 94 -6.08 0.48 19.86
C ARG A 94 -6.29 -0.44 18.64
N ASP A 95 -5.44 -1.45 18.49
CA ASP A 95 -5.53 -2.44 17.42
C ASP A 95 -6.58 -3.54 17.69
N GLN A 96 -7.40 -3.39 18.74
CA GLN A 96 -8.43 -4.35 19.11
C GLN A 96 -9.84 -3.81 18.87
N HIS A 97 -10.73 -4.69 18.42
CA HIS A 97 -12.09 -4.34 18.01
C HIS A 97 -13.13 -5.26 18.70
N ILE A 98 -14.39 -4.87 18.59
CA ILE A 98 -15.53 -5.58 19.20
C ILE A 98 -16.34 -6.24 18.10
N HIS A 99 -16.53 -7.56 18.18
CA HIS A 99 -17.44 -8.29 17.30
C HIS A 99 -18.81 -8.38 17.94
N ILE A 100 -19.87 -8.16 17.17
CA ILE A 100 -21.24 -8.44 17.59
C ILE A 100 -21.81 -9.53 16.68
N TYR A 101 -22.22 -10.64 17.28
CA TYR A 101 -22.97 -11.69 16.61
C TYR A 101 -24.37 -11.81 17.22
N ALA A 102 -25.38 -11.28 16.55
CA ALA A 102 -26.78 -11.57 16.84
C ALA A 102 -27.53 -11.99 15.58
N GLN A 103 -28.54 -12.85 15.73
CA GLN A 103 -29.43 -13.22 14.61
C GLN A 103 -30.36 -12.07 14.21
N GLU A 104 -30.83 -11.29 15.20
CA GLU A 104 -31.76 -10.19 15.01
C GLU A 104 -31.03 -8.87 14.76
N PRO A 105 -31.35 -8.11 13.69
CA PRO A 105 -30.73 -6.81 13.45
C PRO A 105 -31.05 -5.79 14.56
N GLU A 106 -32.19 -5.92 15.23
CA GLU A 106 -32.52 -5.08 16.39
C GLU A 106 -31.57 -5.30 17.57
N ALA A 107 -31.18 -6.56 17.83
CA ALA A 107 -30.21 -6.86 18.87
C ALA A 107 -28.85 -6.25 18.55
N ASN A 108 -28.37 -6.42 17.30
CA ASN A 108 -27.14 -5.78 16.83
C ASN A 108 -27.18 -4.25 17.03
N LEU A 109 -28.27 -3.59 16.65
CA LEU A 109 -28.45 -2.14 16.81
C LEU A 109 -28.43 -1.70 18.28
N ARG A 110 -29.16 -2.41 19.16
CA ARG A 110 -29.27 -2.07 20.59
C ARG A 110 -27.92 -2.17 21.29
N VAL A 111 -27.10 -3.14 20.90
CA VAL A 111 -25.74 -3.33 21.44
C VAL A 111 -24.78 -2.31 20.86
N LEU A 112 -24.82 -2.07 19.55
CA LEU A 112 -23.96 -1.07 18.89
C LEU A 112 -24.08 0.32 19.53
N LYS A 113 -25.31 0.71 19.94
CA LYS A 113 -25.58 1.98 20.63
C LYS A 113 -25.03 2.07 22.05
N GLN A 114 -24.67 0.95 22.67
CA GLN A 114 -24.12 0.90 24.03
C GLN A 114 -22.59 0.85 24.04
N ILE A 115 -21.97 0.44 22.93
CA ILE A 115 -20.52 0.44 22.76
C ILE A 115 -20.01 1.86 22.53
N PRO A 116 -18.93 2.30 23.22
CA PRO A 116 -18.32 3.61 23.00
C PRO A 116 -18.05 3.90 21.52
N ALA A 117 -18.39 5.11 21.07
CA ALA A 117 -18.39 5.50 19.66
C ALA A 117 -17.00 5.42 19.00
N ASP A 118 -15.93 5.59 19.79
CA ASP A 118 -14.53 5.54 19.37
C ASP A 118 -14.00 4.13 19.14
N ARG A 119 -14.74 3.09 19.54
CA ARG A 119 -14.31 1.69 19.36
C ARG A 119 -14.73 1.15 18.01
N ALA A 120 -13.78 0.49 17.33
CA ALA A 120 -14.03 -0.25 16.11
C ALA A 120 -14.95 -1.44 16.38
N VAL A 121 -15.99 -1.59 15.55
CA VAL A 121 -16.98 -2.68 15.69
C VAL A 121 -17.09 -3.48 14.40
N VAL A 122 -17.13 -4.80 14.52
CA VAL A 122 -17.40 -5.72 13.42
C VAL A 122 -18.73 -6.41 13.69
N ILE A 123 -19.65 -6.32 12.74
CA ILE A 123 -20.95 -6.96 12.80
C ILE A 123 -20.90 -8.26 12.00
N ASP A 124 -21.20 -9.38 12.66
CA ASP A 124 -21.11 -10.70 12.07
C ASP A 124 -22.33 -11.07 11.24
N HIS A 125 -22.11 -11.98 10.29
CA HIS A 125 -23.13 -12.51 9.38
C HIS A 125 -23.96 -11.41 8.74
N LEU A 126 -23.27 -10.39 8.22
CA LEU A 126 -23.85 -9.25 7.54
C LEU A 126 -24.93 -8.52 8.37
N GLY A 127 -24.91 -8.67 9.70
CA GLY A 127 -25.84 -8.00 10.63
C GLY A 127 -27.22 -8.64 10.78
N THR A 128 -27.48 -9.77 10.13
CA THR A 128 -28.77 -10.46 10.25
C THR A 128 -28.71 -11.92 9.81
N CYS A 129 -29.49 -12.75 10.50
CA CYS A 129 -29.83 -14.13 10.10
C CYS A 129 -31.32 -14.26 9.74
N ARG A 130 -31.97 -13.13 9.38
CA ARG A 130 -33.41 -13.01 9.06
C ARG A 130 -33.62 -12.59 7.60
N PRO A 131 -33.31 -13.47 6.63
CA PRO A 131 -33.39 -13.13 5.21
C PRO A 131 -34.83 -12.80 4.77
N GLU A 132 -35.83 -13.37 5.43
CA GLU A 132 -37.25 -13.16 5.13
C GLU A 132 -37.76 -11.74 5.38
N ARG A 133 -37.07 -10.96 6.23
CA ARG A 133 -37.39 -9.55 6.46
C ARG A 133 -36.78 -8.63 5.38
N GLY A 134 -35.81 -9.17 4.62
CA GLY A 134 -35.13 -8.47 3.54
C GLY A 134 -34.21 -7.32 4.02
N PRO A 135 -33.45 -6.72 3.10
CA PRO A 135 -32.53 -5.63 3.42
C PRO A 135 -33.26 -4.32 3.76
N GLN A 136 -34.57 -4.23 3.56
CA GLN A 136 -35.38 -3.04 3.88
C GLN A 136 -36.05 -3.14 5.26
N ASP A 137 -35.74 -4.17 6.06
CA ASP A 137 -36.17 -4.25 7.45
C ASP A 137 -35.81 -2.97 8.22
N ARG A 138 -36.75 -2.46 9.02
CA ARG A 138 -36.59 -1.17 9.71
C ARG A 138 -35.38 -1.14 10.65
N PHE A 139 -35.08 -2.26 11.31
CA PHE A 139 -33.98 -2.34 12.28
C PHE A 139 -32.66 -2.58 11.57
N TYR A 140 -32.66 -3.35 10.49
CA TYR A 140 -31.48 -3.48 9.64
C TYR A 140 -31.07 -2.14 9.02
N GLN A 141 -32.04 -1.38 8.49
CA GLN A 141 -31.80 -0.03 7.97
C GLN A 141 -31.27 0.93 9.06
N ALA A 142 -31.84 0.86 10.27
CA ALA A 142 -31.36 1.66 11.39
C ALA A 142 -29.95 1.25 11.87
N LEU A 143 -29.61 -0.04 11.77
CA LEU A 143 -28.25 -0.56 12.05
C LEU A 143 -27.23 -0.01 11.04
N LEU A 144 -27.55 -0.03 9.74
CA LEU A 144 -26.68 0.55 8.72
C LEU A 144 -26.52 2.06 8.90
N GLU A 145 -27.57 2.77 9.29
CA GLU A 145 -27.50 4.21 9.54
C GLU A 145 -26.63 4.54 10.77
N GLU A 146 -26.76 3.78 11.85
CA GLU A 146 -25.89 3.90 13.03
C GLU A 146 -24.43 3.61 12.66
N ALA A 147 -24.18 2.53 11.91
CA ALA A 147 -22.85 2.19 11.40
C ALA A 147 -22.25 3.31 10.54
N ARG A 148 -23.07 3.92 9.67
CA ARG A 148 -22.68 5.05 8.82
C ARG A 148 -22.31 6.28 9.64
N SER A 149 -23.12 6.60 10.64
CA SER A 149 -22.88 7.73 11.54
C SER A 149 -21.59 7.57 12.34
N ARG A 150 -21.25 6.34 12.72
CA ARG A 150 -20.02 6.06 13.47
C ARG A 150 -18.77 6.03 12.60
N GLY A 151 -18.88 5.55 11.35
CA GLY A 151 -17.77 5.50 10.40
C GLY A 151 -16.68 4.47 10.71
N ASN A 152 -16.76 3.75 11.84
CA ASN A 152 -15.82 2.72 12.29
C ASN A 152 -16.52 1.37 12.55
N VAL A 153 -17.49 1.03 11.70
CA VAL A 153 -18.26 -0.21 11.79
C VAL A 153 -18.14 -0.97 10.47
N TRP A 154 -17.76 -2.24 10.55
CA TRP A 154 -17.64 -3.15 9.40
C TRP A 154 -18.64 -4.29 9.50
N PHE A 155 -19.01 -4.84 8.35
CA PHE A 155 -19.87 -6.02 8.25
C PHE A 155 -19.05 -7.18 7.69
N LYS A 156 -19.11 -8.33 8.35
CA LYS A 156 -18.37 -9.53 7.93
C LYS A 156 -19.28 -10.72 7.70
N GLY A 157 -18.78 -11.68 6.93
CA GLY A 157 -19.23 -13.06 6.87
C GLY A 157 -18.74 -13.69 5.58
N PRO A 158 -18.98 -14.99 5.33
CA PRO A 158 -19.19 -15.42 3.96
C PRO A 158 -20.67 -15.21 3.56
N GLY A 159 -21.58 -14.95 4.52
CA GLY A 159 -22.99 -14.65 4.29
C GLY A 159 -23.95 -15.86 4.39
N TYR A 160 -23.45 -17.10 4.48
CA TYR A 160 -24.31 -18.30 4.49
C TYR A 160 -25.27 -18.40 5.69
N ARG A 161 -24.99 -17.69 6.79
CA ARG A 161 -25.91 -17.60 7.94
C ARG A 161 -26.98 -16.52 7.79
N THR A 162 -26.78 -15.60 6.84
CA THR A 162 -27.79 -14.64 6.42
C THR A 162 -28.80 -15.34 5.53
N ALA A 163 -28.34 -16.05 4.50
CA ALA A 163 -29.16 -16.95 3.70
C ALA A 163 -28.33 -18.09 3.11
N ASN A 164 -28.98 -19.22 2.80
CA ASN A 164 -28.29 -20.42 2.33
C ASN A 164 -27.83 -20.36 0.85
N THR A 165 -28.18 -19.29 0.10
CA THR A 165 -27.66 -19.07 -1.26
C THR A 165 -27.07 -17.67 -1.44
N ALA A 166 -26.12 -17.53 -2.37
CA ALA A 166 -25.47 -16.27 -2.66
C ALA A 166 -26.47 -15.24 -3.21
N GLU A 167 -27.42 -15.66 -4.04
CA GLU A 167 -28.45 -14.80 -4.64
C GLU A 167 -29.40 -14.24 -3.60
N GLN A 168 -29.76 -15.03 -2.57
CA GLN A 168 -30.58 -14.55 -1.45
C GLN A 168 -29.80 -13.63 -0.51
N THR A 169 -28.48 -13.76 -0.47
CA THR A 169 -27.60 -12.96 0.38
C THR A 169 -27.21 -11.63 -0.27
N ALA A 170 -27.08 -11.59 -1.60
CA ALA A 170 -26.64 -10.41 -2.36
C ALA A 170 -27.43 -9.12 -2.05
N PRO A 171 -28.76 -9.13 -1.85
CA PRO A 171 -29.48 -7.91 -1.49
C PRO A 171 -28.95 -7.22 -0.22
N PHE A 172 -28.38 -7.98 0.73
CA PHE A 172 -27.81 -7.44 1.96
C PHE A 172 -26.43 -6.81 1.73
N THR A 173 -25.57 -7.44 0.92
CA THR A 173 -24.24 -6.90 0.58
C THR A 173 -24.37 -5.63 -0.27
N LEU A 174 -25.30 -5.62 -1.23
CA LEU A 174 -25.61 -4.44 -2.05
C LEU A 174 -26.09 -3.27 -1.19
N GLU A 175 -26.97 -3.52 -0.21
CA GLU A 175 -27.46 -2.45 0.68
C GLU A 175 -26.36 -1.94 1.63
N ILE A 176 -25.47 -2.81 2.12
CA ILE A 176 -24.28 -2.40 2.89
C ILE A 176 -23.41 -1.46 2.05
N ILE A 177 -23.05 -1.86 0.82
CA ILE A 177 -22.19 -1.06 -0.06
C ILE A 177 -22.83 0.29 -0.36
N LYS A 178 -24.13 0.28 -0.71
CA LYS A 178 -24.89 1.50 -1.00
C LYS A 178 -24.87 2.49 0.17
N ARG A 179 -24.91 2.01 1.41
CA ARG A 179 -25.00 2.84 2.62
C ARG A 179 -23.65 3.24 3.20
N LEU A 180 -22.66 2.36 3.11
CA LEU A 180 -21.41 2.43 3.87
C LEU A 180 -20.14 2.44 3.00
N GLY A 181 -20.25 2.05 1.73
CA GLY A 181 -19.11 1.81 0.85
C GLY A 181 -18.58 0.38 0.95
N HIS A 182 -17.92 -0.08 -0.12
CA HIS A 182 -17.40 -1.45 -0.22
C HIS A 182 -16.27 -1.75 0.78
N ASN A 183 -15.54 -0.73 1.24
CA ASN A 183 -14.49 -0.86 2.26
C ASN A 183 -15.03 -1.17 3.68
N ARG A 184 -16.36 -1.18 3.87
CA ARG A 184 -17.01 -1.58 5.13
C ARG A 184 -17.58 -3.00 5.09
N LEU A 185 -17.30 -3.77 4.04
CA LEU A 185 -17.76 -5.15 3.85
C LEU A 185 -16.58 -6.11 3.66
N LEU A 186 -16.58 -7.24 4.37
CA LEU A 186 -15.58 -8.30 4.22
C LEU A 186 -16.26 -9.67 4.03
N LEU A 187 -16.05 -10.30 2.86
CA LEU A 187 -16.68 -11.56 2.48
C LEU A 187 -15.81 -12.83 2.72
N GLU A 188 -14.50 -12.69 2.93
CA GLU A 188 -13.59 -13.84 3.09
C GLU A 188 -13.47 -14.34 4.55
N CYS A 189 -14.29 -13.83 5.48
CA CYS A 189 -14.28 -14.25 6.89
C CYS A 189 -15.03 -15.57 7.10
N THR A 190 -14.40 -16.71 6.83
CA THR A 190 -15.07 -18.01 6.97
C THR A 190 -15.08 -18.55 8.40
N ASP A 191 -16.24 -18.47 9.05
CA ASP A 191 -16.61 -19.45 10.08
C ASP A 191 -16.95 -20.74 9.31
N ALA A 192 -15.99 -21.62 9.02
CA ALA A 192 -16.27 -22.86 8.28
C ALA A 192 -17.37 -23.69 8.97
N PRO A 193 -18.18 -24.47 8.22
CA PRO A 193 -19.51 -24.90 8.64
C PRO A 193 -19.42 -26.04 9.65
N HIS A 194 -19.22 -25.69 10.92
CA HIS A 194 -18.98 -26.67 11.98
C HIS A 194 -20.01 -26.59 13.11
N VAL A 195 -20.75 -25.48 13.23
CA VAL A 195 -21.65 -25.25 14.37
C VAL A 195 -22.92 -24.51 13.95
N GLY A 196 -24.07 -24.98 14.44
CA GLY A 196 -25.37 -24.35 14.25
C GLY A 196 -26.21 -24.95 13.13
N THR A 197 -27.46 -24.50 13.07
CA THR A 197 -28.43 -24.86 12.05
C THR A 197 -28.89 -23.62 11.31
N ASP A 198 -29.39 -23.80 10.09
CA ASP A 198 -30.22 -22.79 9.47
C ASP A 198 -31.57 -22.66 10.18
N ARG A 199 -32.43 -21.78 9.65
CA ARG A 199 -33.77 -21.51 10.17
C ARG A 199 -34.72 -22.71 10.12
N ASP A 200 -34.45 -23.67 9.23
CA ASP A 200 -35.27 -24.86 9.04
C ASP A 200 -34.78 -26.01 9.95
N GLY A 201 -33.81 -25.72 10.82
CA GLY A 201 -33.20 -26.67 11.75
C GLY A 201 -32.19 -27.58 11.07
N GLN A 202 -31.82 -27.32 9.81
CA GLN A 202 -30.83 -28.11 9.09
C GLN A 202 -29.42 -27.69 9.52
N ALA A 203 -28.60 -28.64 9.96
CA ALA A 203 -27.23 -28.37 10.35
C ALA A 203 -26.42 -27.78 9.17
N TYR A 204 -25.69 -26.69 9.41
CA TYR A 204 -24.85 -26.10 8.37
C TYR A 204 -23.78 -27.07 7.84
N ALA A 205 -23.29 -27.98 8.69
CA ALA A 205 -22.36 -29.04 8.30
C ALA A 205 -22.96 -30.05 7.29
N ALA A 206 -24.30 -30.13 7.17
CA ALA A 206 -24.97 -30.93 6.17
C ALA A 206 -25.20 -30.16 4.84
N LEU A 207 -25.17 -28.83 4.89
CA LEU A 207 -25.38 -27.95 3.74
C LEU A 207 -24.07 -27.51 3.09
N PHE A 208 -23.02 -27.38 3.89
CA PHE A 208 -21.76 -26.81 3.46
C PHE A 208 -20.57 -27.65 3.92
N THR A 209 -19.56 -27.67 3.06
CA THR A 209 -18.19 -28.11 3.35
C THR A 209 -17.30 -26.87 3.40
N PRO A 210 -16.06 -26.94 3.95
CA PRO A 210 -15.14 -25.80 3.89
C PRO A 210 -14.94 -25.26 2.46
N VAL A 211 -14.85 -26.16 1.47
CA VAL A 211 -14.71 -25.78 0.05
C VAL A 211 -15.96 -25.07 -0.46
N SER A 212 -17.16 -25.57 -0.14
CA SER A 212 -18.39 -24.94 -0.64
C SER A 212 -18.71 -23.60 0.05
N VAL A 213 -18.21 -23.36 1.27
CA VAL A 213 -18.27 -22.02 1.90
C VAL A 213 -17.38 -21.02 1.15
N LEU A 214 -16.18 -21.42 0.75
CA LEU A 214 -15.30 -20.55 -0.06
C LEU A 214 -15.92 -20.25 -1.43
N GLN A 215 -16.53 -21.26 -2.06
CA GLN A 215 -17.26 -21.08 -3.31
C GLN A 215 -18.46 -20.14 -3.13
N PHE A 216 -19.23 -20.30 -2.04
CA PHE A 216 -20.32 -19.40 -1.70
C PHE A 216 -19.85 -17.96 -1.58
N ALA A 217 -18.77 -17.70 -0.83
CA ALA A 217 -18.23 -16.37 -0.62
C ALA A 217 -17.80 -15.72 -1.95
N ARG A 218 -17.13 -16.49 -2.83
CA ARG A 218 -16.75 -16.03 -4.18
C ARG A 218 -17.97 -15.74 -5.05
N SER A 219 -18.96 -16.63 -5.07
CA SER A 219 -20.20 -16.40 -5.82
C SER A 219 -20.93 -15.14 -5.34
N LEU A 220 -21.01 -14.92 -4.02
CA LEU A 220 -21.60 -13.71 -3.46
C LEU A 220 -20.79 -12.46 -3.83
N ALA A 221 -19.46 -12.53 -3.76
CA ALA A 221 -18.57 -11.44 -4.14
C ALA A 221 -18.72 -11.09 -5.63
N ASP A 222 -18.77 -12.08 -6.53
CA ASP A 222 -19.00 -11.90 -7.97
C ASP A 222 -20.35 -11.22 -8.27
N ILE A 223 -21.45 -11.71 -7.67
CA ILE A 223 -22.78 -11.08 -7.83
C ILE A 223 -22.73 -9.61 -7.37
N THR A 224 -22.15 -9.36 -6.19
CA THR A 224 -22.10 -8.03 -5.58
C THR A 224 -21.18 -7.08 -6.38
N ALA A 225 -20.06 -7.60 -6.89
CA ALA A 225 -19.05 -6.90 -7.66
C ALA A 225 -19.61 -6.38 -8.99
N ARG A 226 -20.31 -7.24 -9.74
CA ARG A 226 -20.92 -6.89 -11.03
C ARG A 226 -21.90 -5.73 -10.93
N GLU A 227 -22.73 -5.72 -9.89
CA GLU A 227 -23.74 -4.69 -9.68
C GLU A 227 -23.16 -3.33 -9.22
N ASN A 228 -21.93 -3.30 -8.70
CA ASN A 228 -21.30 -2.07 -8.18
C ASN A 228 -20.04 -1.63 -8.94
N HIS A 229 -19.66 -2.34 -10.01
CA HIS A 229 -18.43 -2.09 -10.77
C HIS A 229 -17.16 -2.07 -9.90
N ILE A 230 -17.10 -2.96 -8.91
CA ILE A 230 -15.93 -3.16 -8.03
C ILE A 230 -15.34 -4.55 -8.27
N SER A 231 -14.08 -4.78 -7.90
CA SER A 231 -13.46 -6.10 -8.05
C SER A 231 -13.97 -7.08 -6.99
N GLU A 232 -14.09 -8.36 -7.35
CA GLU A 232 -14.36 -9.45 -6.41
C GLU A 232 -13.34 -9.44 -5.26
N GLN A 233 -12.07 -9.22 -5.61
CA GLN A 233 -10.95 -9.16 -4.68
C GLN A 233 -11.11 -8.06 -3.62
N ALA A 234 -11.69 -6.90 -3.98
CA ALA A 234 -11.94 -5.83 -3.02
C ALA A 234 -12.94 -6.26 -1.94
N LEU A 235 -13.97 -7.03 -2.29
CA LEU A 235 -14.96 -7.54 -1.34
C LEU A 235 -14.44 -8.70 -0.49
N LEU A 236 -13.50 -9.47 -1.02
CA LEU A 236 -12.86 -10.57 -0.31
C LEU A 236 -11.77 -10.07 0.66
N ASN A 237 -11.02 -9.02 0.31
CA ASN A 237 -9.79 -8.67 1.03
C ASN A 237 -9.63 -7.23 1.50
N ALA A 238 -10.27 -6.23 0.87
CA ALA A 238 -9.90 -4.83 1.12
C ALA A 238 -10.15 -4.36 2.56
N ALA A 239 -11.24 -4.83 3.18
CA ALA A 239 -11.56 -4.50 4.57
C ALA A 239 -10.74 -5.29 5.61
N CYS A 240 -9.93 -6.26 5.18
CA CYS A 240 -9.18 -7.15 6.08
C CYS A 240 -8.13 -6.37 6.88
N ALA A 241 -7.34 -5.51 6.24
CA ALA A 241 -6.33 -4.70 6.91
C ALA A 241 -6.93 -3.79 7.99
N ASP A 242 -8.06 -3.14 7.67
CA ASP A 242 -8.79 -2.24 8.59
C ASP A 242 -9.41 -2.98 9.77
N ILE A 243 -9.90 -4.20 9.57
CA ILE A 243 -10.47 -5.03 10.65
C ILE A 243 -9.36 -5.61 11.53
N ILE A 244 -8.24 -6.02 10.96
CA ILE A 244 -7.13 -6.64 11.72
C ILE A 244 -6.35 -5.59 12.52
N ASN A 245 -6.23 -4.38 11.96
CA ASN A 245 -5.51 -3.26 12.57
C ASN A 245 -6.36 -1.98 12.46
N PRO A 246 -7.47 -1.89 13.23
CA PRO A 246 -8.31 -0.70 13.23
C PRO A 246 -7.49 0.50 13.66
N GLN A 247 -7.36 1.49 12.77
CA GLN A 247 -6.75 2.78 13.09
C GLN A 247 -7.73 3.63 13.90
N ASP A 248 -7.22 4.62 14.62
CA ASP A 248 -8.05 5.53 15.41
C ASP A 248 -9.08 6.23 14.48
N PRO A 249 -10.40 6.22 14.77
CA PRO A 249 -11.35 7.01 13.99
C PRO A 249 -11.03 8.51 13.97
N LYS A 250 -10.17 9.00 14.90
CA LYS A 250 -9.59 10.34 14.83
C LYS A 250 -8.49 10.51 13.77
N GLU A 251 -7.80 9.45 13.38
CA GLU A 251 -6.87 9.47 12.25
C GLU A 251 -7.61 9.42 10.91
N HIS A 252 -8.78 8.76 10.85
CA HIS A 252 -9.66 8.84 9.68
C HIS A 252 -10.47 10.14 9.57
N THR A 253 -10.43 11.03 10.57
CA THR A 253 -11.03 12.38 10.49
C THR A 253 -10.03 13.50 10.25
N ASN A 254 -8.78 13.17 9.89
CA ASN A 254 -7.85 14.17 9.38
C ASN A 254 -6.86 13.62 8.34
N MET A 255 -7.25 12.63 7.52
CA MET A 255 -6.60 12.53 6.21
C MET A 255 -7.06 13.75 5.42
N ASN A 256 -6.19 14.75 5.36
CA ASN A 256 -6.39 15.91 4.49
C ASN A 256 -6.81 15.39 3.13
N LYS A 257 -7.98 15.81 2.62
CA LYS A 257 -8.33 15.51 1.24
C LYS A 257 -7.22 16.06 0.37
N VAL A 258 -6.69 15.23 -0.51
CA VAL A 258 -5.61 15.63 -1.41
C VAL A 258 -6.23 16.03 -2.74
N HIS A 259 -5.95 17.25 -3.17
CA HIS A 259 -6.25 17.75 -4.49
C HIS A 259 -5.01 17.55 -5.37
N VAL A 260 -5.21 17.04 -6.58
CA VAL A 260 -4.13 16.92 -7.58
C VAL A 260 -4.31 18.03 -8.60
N GLU A 261 -3.29 18.87 -8.74
CA GLU A 261 -3.18 19.93 -9.74
C GLU A 261 -2.16 19.50 -10.80
N GLU A 262 -2.60 19.41 -12.05
CA GLU A 262 -1.73 19.19 -13.20
C GLU A 262 -1.24 20.54 -13.75
N PHE A 263 0.04 20.62 -14.10
CA PHE A 263 0.64 21.84 -14.67
C PHE A 263 1.80 21.49 -15.60
N THR A 264 2.28 22.47 -16.35
CA THR A 264 3.49 22.34 -17.17
C THR A 264 4.63 23.21 -16.65
N PHE A 265 5.85 22.77 -16.85
CA PHE A 265 7.05 23.54 -16.52
C PHE A 265 8.12 23.43 -17.59
N THR A 266 8.91 24.51 -17.70
CA THR A 266 9.94 24.61 -18.73
C THR A 266 11.25 24.04 -18.23
N VAL A 267 11.85 23.15 -19.03
CA VAL A 267 13.18 22.59 -18.79
C VAL A 267 14.12 23.12 -19.86
N ASN A 268 15.24 23.71 -19.43
CA ASN A 268 16.28 24.22 -20.32
C ASN A 268 17.42 23.21 -20.40
N TYR A 269 17.42 22.42 -21.47
CA TYR A 269 18.54 21.55 -21.82
C TYR A 269 19.64 22.35 -22.53
N THR A 270 20.77 21.70 -22.78
CA THR A 270 21.92 22.34 -23.44
C THR A 270 21.65 22.77 -24.88
N ASP A 271 20.72 22.11 -25.56
CA ASP A 271 20.40 22.26 -26.98
C ASP A 271 19.00 22.85 -27.25
N GLY A 272 18.23 23.18 -26.21
CA GLY A 272 16.90 23.75 -26.36
C GLY A 272 16.08 23.72 -25.07
N SER A 273 14.86 24.23 -25.14
CA SER A 273 13.91 24.23 -24.03
C SER A 273 12.67 23.43 -24.41
N GLU A 274 12.17 22.62 -23.48
CA GLU A 274 10.93 21.86 -23.64
C GLU A 274 9.96 22.17 -22.50
N GLN A 275 8.68 21.87 -22.71
CA GLN A 275 7.66 21.87 -21.66
C GLN A 275 7.39 20.43 -21.24
N LEU A 276 7.46 20.17 -19.94
CA LEU A 276 7.08 18.89 -19.35
C LEU A 276 5.83 19.05 -18.51
N GLU A 277 4.98 18.03 -18.55
CA GLU A 277 3.83 17.89 -17.67
C GLU A 277 4.25 17.36 -16.30
N ALA A 278 3.62 17.91 -15.26
CA ALA A 278 3.86 17.61 -13.86
C ALA A 278 2.55 17.61 -13.07
N SER A 279 2.60 17.05 -11.86
CA SER A 279 1.48 17.01 -10.93
C SER A 279 1.90 17.49 -9.54
N ARG A 280 1.01 18.22 -8.88
CA ARG A 280 1.15 18.72 -7.52
C ARG A 280 0.00 18.18 -6.66
N PHE A 281 0.36 17.51 -5.58
CA PHE A 281 -0.54 16.96 -4.57
C PHE A 281 -0.63 17.95 -3.42
N ILE A 282 -1.81 18.54 -3.24
CA ILE A 282 -2.08 19.62 -2.30
C ILE A 282 -3.10 19.13 -1.27
N PRO A 283 -2.73 19.01 0.01
CA PRO A 283 -3.70 18.74 1.05
C PRO A 283 -4.69 19.90 1.23
N GLU A 284 -5.92 19.60 1.62
CA GLU A 284 -6.96 20.59 1.94
C GLU A 284 -6.49 21.60 2.99
N ASN A 285 -5.71 21.15 3.98
CA ASN A 285 -5.07 22.00 5.00
C ASN A 285 -3.56 21.76 5.04
N PRO A 286 -2.77 22.42 4.17
CA PRO A 286 -1.32 22.29 4.17
C PRO A 286 -0.70 22.74 5.49
N ASP A 287 0.25 21.95 6.00
CA ASP A 287 1.07 22.37 7.13
C ASP A 287 2.18 23.28 6.61
N MET A 288 1.94 24.59 6.66
CA MET A 288 2.88 25.59 6.15
C MET A 288 4.22 25.63 6.89
N SER A 289 4.36 24.92 8.03
CA SER A 289 5.65 24.76 8.70
C SER A 289 6.54 23.75 7.98
N LEU A 290 5.96 22.80 7.25
CA LEU A 290 6.69 21.83 6.45
C LEU A 290 7.17 22.44 5.12
N PRO A 291 8.35 22.06 4.63
CA PRO A 291 8.81 22.42 3.29
C PRO A 291 7.99 21.66 2.24
N PRO A 292 7.92 22.13 1.00
CA PRO A 292 7.42 21.30 -0.09
C PRO A 292 8.31 20.07 -0.29
N VAL A 293 7.77 19.09 -1.01
CA VAL A 293 8.49 17.89 -1.44
C VAL A 293 8.53 17.87 -2.96
N VAL A 294 9.68 17.56 -3.53
CA VAL A 294 9.79 17.08 -4.91
C VAL A 294 10.09 15.60 -4.86
N PHE A 295 9.22 14.79 -5.46
CA PHE A 295 9.42 13.36 -5.60
C PHE A 295 9.93 13.03 -7.01
N ASN A 296 11.07 12.35 -7.08
CA ASN A 296 11.65 11.86 -8.33
C ASN A 296 11.56 10.33 -8.39
N SER A 297 10.63 9.83 -9.19
CA SER A 297 10.43 8.39 -9.41
C SER A 297 11.63 7.76 -10.15
N GLY A 298 11.54 6.46 -10.47
CA GLY A 298 12.52 5.77 -11.31
C GLY A 298 12.73 6.45 -12.67
N TYR A 299 13.50 5.82 -13.55
CA TYR A 299 13.90 6.43 -14.83
C TYR A 299 12.75 6.80 -15.78
N THR A 300 11.54 6.31 -15.52
CA THR A 300 10.33 6.67 -16.28
C THR A 300 9.57 7.85 -15.69
N GLY A 301 9.85 8.29 -14.46
CA GLY A 301 9.13 9.38 -13.80
C GLY A 301 7.68 9.10 -13.38
N GLY A 302 7.10 7.96 -13.75
CA GLY A 302 5.64 7.74 -13.75
C GLY A 302 4.84 8.31 -12.57
N VAL A 303 4.13 9.42 -12.82
CA VAL A 303 3.19 10.04 -11.89
C VAL A 303 2.06 9.09 -11.55
N SER A 304 1.50 8.39 -12.54
CA SER A 304 0.41 7.42 -12.34
C SER A 304 0.82 6.17 -11.54
N MET A 305 2.11 6.01 -11.24
CA MET A 305 2.65 4.93 -10.43
C MET A 305 3.10 5.44 -9.06
N TYR A 306 4.42 5.50 -8.82
CA TYR A 306 4.98 5.88 -7.53
C TYR A 306 4.77 7.36 -7.21
N GLY A 307 4.63 8.23 -8.23
CA GLY A 307 4.38 9.65 -8.02
C GLY A 307 3.06 9.90 -7.28
N GLN A 308 1.97 9.27 -7.71
CA GLN A 308 0.67 9.36 -7.07
C GLN A 308 0.64 8.67 -5.72
N LEU A 309 1.32 7.53 -5.59
CA LEU A 309 1.42 6.81 -4.33
C LEU A 309 2.12 7.65 -3.24
N MET A 310 3.33 8.13 -3.52
CA MET A 310 4.12 8.97 -2.61
C MET A 310 3.46 10.34 -2.40
N GLY A 311 2.96 10.93 -3.49
CA GLY A 311 2.28 12.22 -3.50
C GLY A 311 1.09 12.25 -2.55
N ASN A 312 0.18 11.28 -2.66
CA ASN A 312 -0.97 11.20 -1.76
C ASN A 312 -0.57 10.92 -0.31
N ALA A 313 0.36 10.00 -0.08
CA ALA A 313 0.72 9.59 1.27
C ALA A 313 1.42 10.71 2.06
N LEU A 314 2.33 11.45 1.42
CA LEU A 314 2.99 12.60 2.04
C LEU A 314 2.05 13.81 2.10
N ALA A 315 1.22 14.06 1.08
CA ALA A 315 0.22 15.13 1.15
C ALA A 315 -0.77 14.91 2.31
N ALA A 316 -1.16 13.67 2.60
CA ALA A 316 -1.97 13.34 3.77
C ALA A 316 -1.29 13.72 5.11
N ARG A 317 0.03 13.92 5.13
CA ARG A 317 0.81 14.44 6.29
C ARG A 317 0.98 15.95 6.32
N GLY A 318 0.37 16.67 5.38
CA GLY A 318 0.40 18.13 5.31
C GLY A 318 1.43 18.70 4.34
N TYR A 319 2.24 17.88 3.68
CA TYR A 319 3.21 18.33 2.67
C TYR A 319 2.52 18.75 1.37
N ILE A 320 3.08 19.73 0.66
CA ILE A 320 2.78 19.96 -0.75
C ILE A 320 3.80 19.17 -1.57
N VAL A 321 3.35 18.19 -2.35
CA VAL A 321 4.25 17.27 -3.07
C VAL A 321 4.15 17.50 -4.56
N THR A 322 5.28 17.65 -5.24
CA THR A 322 5.36 17.82 -6.70
C THR A 322 6.14 16.66 -7.33
N THR A 323 5.66 16.13 -8.44
CA THR A 323 6.30 15.05 -9.22
C THR A 323 5.98 15.24 -10.69
N TYR A 324 6.65 14.53 -11.59
CA TYR A 324 6.49 14.70 -13.03
C TYR A 324 6.83 13.42 -13.79
N ASP A 325 6.33 13.29 -15.01
CA ASP A 325 6.72 12.22 -15.92
C ASP A 325 8.02 12.61 -16.63
N VAL A 326 9.00 11.70 -16.70
CA VAL A 326 10.29 12.00 -17.35
C VAL A 326 10.09 12.13 -18.86
N SER A 327 10.88 13.00 -19.52
CA SER A 327 10.80 13.15 -20.98
C SER A 327 10.96 11.80 -21.70
N GLY A 328 10.08 11.52 -22.66
CA GLY A 328 10.02 10.22 -23.35
C GLY A 328 9.14 9.17 -22.66
N PHE A 329 8.45 9.51 -21.56
CA PHE A 329 7.55 8.58 -20.87
C PHE A 329 6.17 9.18 -20.55
N PHE A 330 5.18 8.29 -20.40
CA PHE A 330 3.81 8.62 -19.96
C PHE A 330 3.23 9.85 -20.67
N SER A 331 2.84 10.91 -19.96
CA SER A 331 2.26 12.08 -20.57
C SER A 331 3.29 12.93 -21.33
N ASN A 332 4.57 12.80 -20.98
CA ASN A 332 5.71 13.40 -21.68
C ASN A 332 6.34 12.49 -22.76
N ARG A 333 5.64 11.43 -23.20
CA ARG A 333 6.17 10.41 -24.14
C ARG A 333 6.65 10.94 -25.49
N THR A 334 6.11 12.06 -25.96
CA THR A 334 6.49 12.64 -27.26
C THR A 334 7.50 13.76 -27.12
N VAL A 335 7.96 14.05 -25.89
CA VAL A 335 8.87 15.15 -25.63
C VAL A 335 10.31 14.65 -25.66
N ARG A 336 11.13 15.25 -26.53
CA ARG A 336 12.59 15.10 -26.66
C ARG A 336 13.13 13.69 -26.96
N ASN A 337 12.93 12.75 -26.05
CA ASN A 337 13.70 11.51 -25.97
C ASN A 337 13.12 10.34 -26.78
N THR A 338 12.00 10.54 -27.48
CA THR A 338 11.34 9.47 -28.24
C THR A 338 11.26 9.80 -29.72
N PHE A 339 11.62 8.84 -30.58
CA PHE A 339 11.61 8.99 -32.04
C PHE A 339 11.35 7.66 -32.76
N LEU A 340 10.96 7.74 -34.04
CA LEU A 340 10.77 6.57 -34.90
C LEU A 340 12.04 6.25 -35.69
N LYS A 341 12.45 4.98 -35.70
CA LYS A 341 13.52 4.45 -36.56
C LYS A 341 13.15 3.03 -36.99
N ASP A 342 13.24 2.74 -38.28
CA ASP A 342 12.93 1.42 -38.86
C ASP A 342 11.57 0.85 -38.41
N ASP A 343 10.53 1.69 -38.43
CA ASP A 343 9.17 1.40 -37.96
C ASP A 343 9.06 1.00 -36.47
N LYS A 344 10.10 1.28 -35.67
CA LYS A 344 10.11 1.11 -34.22
C LYS A 344 10.11 2.46 -33.51
N LEU A 345 9.33 2.57 -32.44
CA LEU A 345 9.40 3.67 -31.50
C LEU A 345 10.54 3.40 -30.52
N LEU A 346 11.57 4.25 -30.54
CA LEU A 346 12.72 4.16 -29.64
C LEU A 346 12.66 5.31 -28.64
N THR A 347 13.00 5.00 -27.39
CA THR A 347 13.18 6.00 -26.33
C THR A 347 14.64 6.02 -25.86
N ASN A 348 15.23 7.22 -25.78
CA ASN A 348 16.55 7.45 -25.22
C ASN A 348 16.43 7.76 -23.72
N VAL A 349 16.68 6.77 -22.87
CA VAL A 349 16.67 6.97 -21.42
C VAL A 349 17.94 7.72 -21.00
N SER A 350 17.80 8.95 -20.51
CA SER A 350 18.91 9.84 -20.16
C SER A 350 18.79 10.33 -18.71
N LEU A 351 19.69 9.88 -17.84
CA LEU A 351 19.71 10.32 -16.44
C LEU A 351 20.28 11.73 -16.28
N GLU A 352 21.10 12.17 -17.24
CA GLU A 352 21.58 13.54 -17.36
C GLU A 352 20.42 14.50 -17.67
N ASP A 353 19.50 14.11 -18.56
CA ASP A 353 18.29 14.87 -18.84
C ASP A 353 17.37 14.85 -17.61
N GLN A 354 17.11 13.68 -17.01
CA GLN A 354 16.32 13.58 -15.77
C GLN A 354 16.89 14.43 -14.63
N THR A 355 18.22 14.54 -14.52
CA THR A 355 18.88 15.43 -13.55
C THR A 355 18.54 16.90 -13.83
N THR A 356 18.53 17.30 -15.09
CA THR A 356 18.23 18.66 -15.53
C THR A 356 16.76 19.01 -15.31
N GLU A 357 15.87 18.06 -15.59
CA GLU A 357 14.44 18.16 -15.34
C GLU A 357 14.14 18.30 -13.84
N LEU A 358 14.77 17.47 -12.99
CA LEU A 358 14.61 17.55 -11.55
C LEU A 358 15.06 18.92 -11.00
N LEU A 359 16.18 19.46 -11.48
CA LEU A 359 16.64 20.80 -11.07
C LEU A 359 15.62 21.90 -11.44
N ALA A 360 15.03 21.81 -12.64
CA ALA A 360 13.97 22.73 -13.04
C ALA A 360 12.72 22.58 -12.14
N LEU A 361 12.33 21.35 -11.81
CA LEU A 361 11.17 21.09 -10.95
C LEU A 361 11.39 21.57 -9.51
N ILE A 362 12.62 21.44 -8.99
CA ILE A 362 13.02 21.98 -7.68
C ILE A 362 12.81 23.49 -7.65
N GLU A 363 13.25 24.21 -8.68
CA GLU A 363 13.06 25.67 -8.75
C GLU A 363 11.57 26.03 -8.86
N VAL A 364 10.78 25.32 -9.66
CA VAL A 364 9.33 25.56 -9.75
C VAL A 364 8.63 25.33 -8.40
N ALA A 365 8.98 24.27 -7.67
CA ALA A 365 8.43 24.02 -6.34
C ALA A 365 8.84 25.13 -5.35
N ARG A 366 10.08 25.61 -5.45
CA ARG A 366 10.60 26.72 -4.64
C ARG A 366 9.90 28.04 -4.96
N GLU A 367 9.73 28.38 -6.23
CA GLU A 367 9.02 29.59 -6.66
C GLU A 367 7.56 29.59 -6.20
N HIS A 368 6.89 28.44 -6.29
CA HIS A 368 5.49 28.29 -5.91
C HIS A 368 5.26 28.44 -4.40
N THR A 369 6.18 27.94 -3.56
CA THR A 369 5.99 27.87 -2.10
C THR A 369 6.87 28.85 -1.32
N GLY A 370 7.84 29.47 -1.97
CA GLY A 370 8.84 30.35 -1.35
C GLY A 370 9.91 29.62 -0.53
N ARG A 371 10.03 28.29 -0.63
CA ARG A 371 10.96 27.47 0.19
C ARG A 371 11.59 26.36 -0.63
N MET A 372 12.86 26.04 -0.36
CA MET A 372 13.52 24.88 -0.98
C MET A 372 12.82 23.55 -0.60
N PRO A 373 12.57 22.66 -1.58
CA PRO A 373 11.90 21.39 -1.33
C PRO A 373 12.82 20.32 -0.78
N ILE A 374 12.29 19.44 0.06
CA ILE A 374 12.89 18.11 0.29
C ILE A 374 12.89 17.37 -1.04
N VAL A 375 13.98 16.68 -1.36
CA VAL A 375 14.05 15.81 -2.54
C VAL A 375 13.99 14.36 -2.09
N ILE A 376 12.89 13.68 -2.43
CA ILE A 376 12.69 12.26 -2.17
C ILE A 376 12.76 11.53 -3.50
N SER A 377 13.43 10.39 -3.56
CA SER A 377 13.63 9.70 -4.83
C SER A 377 13.60 8.18 -4.73
N TRP A 378 13.27 7.53 -5.85
CA TRP A 378 13.14 6.08 -5.93
C TRP A 378 14.06 5.46 -6.99
N ALA A 379 14.75 4.38 -6.63
CA ALA A 379 15.54 3.54 -7.54
C ALA A 379 16.52 4.38 -8.39
N MET A 380 16.43 4.30 -9.73
CA MET A 380 17.27 5.10 -10.63
C MET A 380 17.05 6.62 -10.49
N GLY A 381 15.86 7.05 -10.09
CA GLY A 381 15.61 8.45 -9.73
C GLY A 381 16.52 8.93 -8.61
N SER A 382 16.92 8.03 -7.70
CA SER A 382 17.89 8.35 -6.66
C SER A 382 19.28 8.64 -7.20
N VAL A 383 19.66 8.04 -8.33
CA VAL A 383 20.94 8.32 -8.99
C VAL A 383 20.92 9.68 -9.67
N ALA A 384 19.87 10.00 -10.44
CA ALA A 384 19.68 11.34 -11.01
C ALA A 384 19.55 12.43 -9.92
N SER A 385 18.90 12.09 -8.80
CA SER A 385 18.75 13.03 -7.68
C SER A 385 20.07 13.32 -6.97
N LEU A 386 20.98 12.33 -6.85
CA LEU A 386 22.33 12.58 -6.33
C LEU A 386 23.11 13.54 -7.25
N ALA A 387 22.98 13.38 -8.57
CA ALA A 387 23.60 14.29 -9.53
C ALA A 387 23.05 15.73 -9.39
N ALA A 388 21.74 15.88 -9.18
CA ALA A 388 21.13 17.19 -8.91
C ALA A 388 21.65 17.80 -7.60
N VAL A 389 21.76 17.00 -6.53
CA VAL A 389 22.34 17.43 -5.25
C VAL A 389 23.79 17.87 -5.41
N ASN A 390 24.62 17.14 -6.17
CA ASN A 390 25.99 17.55 -6.46
C ASN A 390 26.05 18.91 -7.18
N ARG A 391 25.17 19.13 -8.16
CA ARG A 391 25.09 20.41 -8.90
C ARG A 391 24.66 21.56 -7.99
N LEU A 392 23.67 21.33 -7.11
CA LEU A 392 23.25 22.32 -6.11
C LEU A 392 24.37 22.65 -5.11
N ALA A 393 25.08 21.63 -4.61
CA ALA A 393 26.22 21.82 -3.71
C ALA A 393 27.34 22.61 -4.40
N ALA A 394 27.72 22.23 -5.63
CA ALA A 394 28.77 22.91 -6.39
C ALA A 394 28.42 24.36 -6.77
N ALA A 395 27.13 24.68 -6.91
CA ALA A 395 26.67 26.05 -7.15
C ALA A 395 26.84 26.95 -5.93
N GLY A 396 26.97 26.39 -4.71
CA GLY A 396 27.22 27.14 -3.47
C GLY A 396 26.05 28.02 -3.00
N GLY A 397 24.83 27.76 -3.51
CA GLY A 397 23.61 28.50 -3.18
C GLY A 397 22.81 27.86 -2.03
N GLU A 398 21.54 28.29 -1.91
CA GLU A 398 20.56 27.68 -1.00
C GLU A 398 20.45 26.17 -1.28
N GLN A 399 20.54 25.35 -0.23
CA GLN A 399 20.44 23.90 -0.34
C GLN A 399 19.01 23.40 -0.07
N ILE A 400 18.71 22.21 -0.58
CA ILE A 400 17.51 21.48 -0.17
C ILE A 400 17.61 21.14 1.34
N PRO A 401 16.50 21.10 2.09
CA PRO A 401 16.53 20.82 3.52
C PRO A 401 16.83 19.35 3.87
N LEU A 402 16.53 18.41 2.98
CA LEU A 402 16.77 16.98 3.18
C LEU A 402 16.81 16.26 1.83
N TYR A 403 17.75 15.33 1.68
CA TYR A 403 17.83 14.38 0.57
C TYR A 403 17.42 12.98 1.03
N VAL A 404 16.46 12.34 0.37
CA VAL A 404 15.95 11.01 0.74
C VAL A 404 16.03 10.04 -0.45
N PRO A 405 17.22 9.48 -0.74
CA PRO A 405 17.32 8.44 -1.74
C PRO A 405 16.83 7.10 -1.21
N MET A 406 15.93 6.48 -1.96
CA MET A 406 15.46 5.12 -1.71
C MET A 406 15.97 4.18 -2.78
N SER A 407 16.46 3.00 -2.37
CA SER A 407 16.91 1.94 -3.29
C SER A 407 18.02 2.39 -4.26
N TYR A 408 18.96 3.22 -3.79
CA TYR A 408 20.09 3.70 -4.62
C TYR A 408 21.01 2.56 -5.06
N THR A 409 21.52 2.64 -6.30
CA THR A 409 22.52 1.69 -6.85
C THR A 409 23.53 2.41 -7.72
N ARG A 410 24.78 1.92 -7.78
CA ARG A 410 25.68 2.26 -8.88
C ARG A 410 25.29 1.47 -10.12
N LEU A 411 24.99 2.18 -11.20
CA LEU A 411 24.42 1.59 -12.42
C LEU A 411 25.31 0.53 -13.08
N ARG A 412 26.63 0.73 -13.04
CA ARG A 412 27.62 -0.30 -13.46
C ARG A 412 27.50 -1.59 -12.66
N ASN A 413 27.24 -1.50 -11.35
CA ASN A 413 27.12 -2.67 -10.49
C ASN A 413 25.82 -3.45 -10.76
N LEU A 414 24.74 -2.77 -11.17
CA LEU A 414 23.49 -3.44 -11.54
C LEU A 414 23.69 -4.44 -12.68
N GLN A 415 24.62 -4.16 -13.61
CA GLN A 415 24.88 -5.05 -14.74
C GLN A 415 25.45 -6.42 -14.34
N ASN A 416 25.97 -6.56 -13.11
CA ASN A 416 26.44 -7.84 -12.58
C ASN A 416 25.31 -8.85 -12.32
N LEU A 417 24.03 -8.44 -12.44
CA LEU A 417 22.90 -9.37 -12.43
C LEU A 417 22.84 -10.25 -13.68
N ARG A 418 23.52 -9.86 -14.77
CA ARG A 418 23.59 -10.65 -16.00
C ARG A 418 24.49 -11.88 -15.81
N ALA A 419 24.12 -12.98 -16.44
CA ALA A 419 24.95 -14.18 -16.47
C ALA A 419 26.31 -13.95 -17.14
N ASP A 420 26.36 -13.13 -18.19
CA ASP A 420 27.57 -12.70 -18.89
C ASP A 420 27.62 -11.16 -18.98
N ALA A 421 27.92 -10.51 -17.85
CA ALA A 421 27.96 -9.05 -17.76
C ALA A 421 29.01 -8.44 -18.69
N ALA A 422 30.17 -9.07 -18.85
CA ALA A 422 31.27 -8.56 -19.67
C ALA A 422 30.97 -8.67 -21.17
N GLY A 423 30.47 -9.83 -21.63
CA GLY A 423 30.08 -10.00 -23.03
C GLY A 423 28.90 -9.12 -23.43
N ALA A 424 27.93 -8.92 -22.53
CA ALA A 424 26.82 -8.00 -22.77
C ALA A 424 27.30 -6.53 -22.88
N ASP A 425 28.21 -6.09 -21.99
CA ASP A 425 28.80 -4.75 -22.03
C ASP A 425 29.56 -4.51 -23.34
N GLU A 426 30.42 -5.46 -23.75
CA GLU A 426 31.16 -5.38 -25.02
C GLU A 426 30.21 -5.29 -26.23
N ALA A 427 29.16 -6.14 -26.26
CA ALA A 427 28.21 -6.17 -27.36
C ALA A 427 27.37 -4.88 -27.43
N LEU A 428 26.93 -4.34 -26.29
CA LEU A 428 26.17 -3.09 -26.23
C LEU A 428 27.00 -1.85 -26.59
N PHE A 429 28.30 -1.85 -26.27
CA PHE A 429 29.21 -0.80 -26.71
C PHE A 429 29.60 -0.89 -28.20
N ALA A 430 29.45 -2.06 -28.82
CA ALA A 430 29.69 -2.24 -30.26
C ALA A 430 28.51 -1.76 -31.14
N LEU A 431 27.32 -1.58 -30.57
CA LEU A 431 26.14 -1.07 -31.29
C LEU A 431 26.28 0.41 -31.63
N ALA A 432 25.65 0.84 -32.73
CA ALA A 432 25.51 2.25 -33.01
C ALA A 432 24.55 2.89 -32.00
N GLU A 433 24.78 4.16 -31.64
CA GLU A 433 24.06 4.85 -30.56
C GLU A 433 22.53 4.75 -30.68
N ASP A 434 21.99 4.86 -31.90
CA ASP A 434 20.54 4.84 -32.13
C ASP A 434 20.01 3.44 -32.46
N ASP A 435 20.78 2.36 -32.24
CA ASP A 435 20.29 0.99 -32.44
C ASP A 435 19.28 0.63 -31.35
N ALA A 436 18.23 -0.09 -31.75
CA ALA A 436 17.15 -0.50 -30.86
C ALA A 436 17.59 -1.72 -30.03
N ILE A 437 17.48 -1.61 -28.72
CA ILE A 437 17.67 -2.71 -27.77
C ILE A 437 16.38 -2.95 -26.95
N PRO A 438 16.12 -4.20 -26.51
CA PRO A 438 15.00 -4.48 -25.63
C PRO A 438 15.22 -3.82 -24.26
N ILE A 439 14.15 -3.60 -23.51
CA ILE A 439 14.25 -2.79 -22.29
C ILE A 439 14.58 -3.65 -21.08
N PHE A 440 13.86 -4.75 -20.90
CA PHE A 440 14.15 -5.76 -19.88
C PHE A 440 14.72 -7.02 -20.54
N ASP A 441 15.63 -7.70 -19.84
CA ASP A 441 16.22 -8.94 -20.31
C ASP A 441 16.66 -9.81 -19.12
N THR A 442 16.23 -11.07 -19.11
CA THR A 442 16.67 -12.10 -18.14
C THR A 442 17.91 -12.87 -18.63
N GLY A 443 18.45 -12.52 -19.81
CA GLY A 443 19.73 -12.99 -20.32
C GLY A 443 19.70 -14.35 -21.04
N THR A 444 18.82 -14.56 -22.03
CA THR A 444 18.99 -15.71 -22.94
C THR A 444 20.05 -15.40 -24.00
N GLU A 445 20.61 -16.43 -24.66
CA GLU A 445 21.55 -16.28 -25.78
C GLU A 445 21.02 -15.40 -26.93
N GLU A 446 19.69 -15.27 -27.04
CA GLU A 446 19.01 -14.51 -28.08
C GLU A 446 18.72 -13.05 -27.67
N THR A 447 18.75 -12.72 -26.36
CA THR A 447 18.28 -11.43 -25.84
C THR A 447 19.29 -10.61 -25.04
N LYS A 448 20.55 -11.08 -24.86
CA LYS A 448 21.66 -10.52 -24.01
C LYS A 448 21.86 -8.99 -23.96
N LEU A 449 21.22 -8.24 -24.85
CA LEU A 449 21.35 -6.81 -25.08
C LEU A 449 20.27 -5.96 -24.38
N GLY A 450 19.50 -6.46 -23.41
CA GLY A 450 18.51 -5.61 -22.74
C GLY A 450 19.14 -4.39 -22.05
N TYR A 451 18.39 -3.30 -21.87
CA TYR A 451 18.87 -2.11 -21.16
C TYR A 451 19.01 -2.34 -19.64
N TYR A 452 17.99 -2.95 -19.03
CA TYR A 452 17.86 -3.07 -17.59
C TYR A 452 17.70 -4.54 -17.16
N PRO A 453 18.69 -5.13 -16.47
CA PRO A 453 18.57 -6.52 -16.01
C PRO A 453 17.67 -6.58 -14.77
N LEU A 454 16.63 -7.42 -14.82
CA LEU A 454 15.74 -7.65 -13.69
C LEU A 454 16.12 -8.94 -12.95
N ASP A 455 16.03 -8.92 -11.62
CA ASP A 455 16.07 -10.15 -10.85
C ASP A 455 14.72 -10.89 -10.95
N PRO A 456 14.66 -12.21 -10.69
CA PRO A 456 13.44 -12.99 -10.87
C PRO A 456 12.22 -12.49 -10.09
N ASN A 457 12.41 -11.97 -8.87
CA ASN A 457 11.30 -11.48 -8.04
C ASN A 457 10.75 -10.18 -8.59
N THR A 458 11.63 -9.27 -9.05
CA THR A 458 11.18 -8.02 -9.68
C THR A 458 10.55 -8.27 -11.04
N GLN A 459 11.04 -9.23 -11.83
CA GLN A 459 10.40 -9.60 -13.11
C GLN A 459 8.93 -10.03 -12.91
N ALA A 460 8.67 -10.86 -11.89
CA ALA A 460 7.30 -11.29 -11.57
C ALA A 460 6.41 -10.09 -11.16
N TYR A 461 6.93 -9.22 -10.29
CA TYR A 461 6.26 -8.00 -9.85
C TYR A 461 5.94 -7.04 -11.01
N VAL A 462 6.89 -6.80 -11.91
CA VAL A 462 6.73 -5.92 -13.08
C VAL A 462 5.61 -6.44 -13.98
N HIS A 463 5.60 -7.75 -14.26
CA HIS A 463 4.56 -8.37 -15.08
C HIS A 463 3.17 -8.33 -14.44
N GLU A 464 3.07 -8.55 -13.12
CA GLU A 464 1.78 -8.68 -12.43
C GLU A 464 1.17 -7.32 -12.02
N GLN A 465 1.99 -6.41 -11.49
CA GLN A 465 1.50 -5.16 -10.90
C GLN A 465 1.68 -3.96 -11.82
N LEU A 466 2.85 -3.80 -12.45
CA LEU A 466 3.12 -2.63 -13.28
C LEU A 466 2.40 -2.64 -14.62
N GLY A 467 2.12 -3.82 -15.20
CA GLY A 467 1.31 -3.95 -16.42
C GLY A 467 -0.15 -3.49 -16.28
N ASN A 468 -0.67 -3.38 -15.05
CA ASN A 468 -2.01 -2.87 -14.80
C ASN A 468 -2.06 -1.34 -14.69
N TYR A 469 -0.98 -0.69 -14.21
CA TYR A 469 -0.88 0.78 -14.14
C TYR A 469 -0.82 1.43 -15.53
N THR A 470 -0.32 0.70 -16.53
CA THR A 470 -0.14 1.20 -17.91
C THR A 470 -1.46 1.31 -18.67
N HIS A 471 -2.45 0.49 -18.31
CA HIS A 471 -3.81 0.55 -18.87
C HIS A 471 -4.61 1.77 -18.37
N ALA A 472 -4.34 2.28 -17.16
CA ALA A 472 -5.07 3.41 -16.58
C ALA A 472 -4.80 4.76 -17.28
N GLY A 473 -3.68 4.87 -18.02
CA GLY A 473 -3.29 6.06 -18.79
C GLY A 473 -3.52 5.96 -20.31
N GLY A 474 -4.11 4.86 -20.81
CA GLY A 474 -4.34 4.67 -22.26
C GLY A 474 -3.07 4.49 -23.10
N ALA A 475 -1.99 3.99 -22.51
CA ALA A 475 -0.75 3.67 -23.22
C ALA A 475 -0.59 2.14 -23.38
N ASP A 476 0.17 1.73 -24.40
CA ASP A 476 0.53 0.34 -24.69
C ASP A 476 1.10 -0.38 -23.44
N ASP A 477 1.17 -1.72 -23.47
CA ASP A 477 1.85 -2.53 -22.45
C ASP A 477 3.23 -1.92 -22.14
N TRP A 478 3.28 -1.12 -21.06
CA TRP A 478 4.32 -0.15 -20.74
C TRP A 478 4.39 1.14 -21.61
N PRO A 479 4.29 2.35 -21.02
CA PRO A 479 4.00 3.56 -21.77
C PRO A 479 5.21 4.01 -22.58
N GLY A 480 5.15 3.78 -23.90
CA GLY A 480 6.14 4.30 -24.85
C GLY A 480 7.48 3.54 -24.84
N LEU A 481 7.50 2.31 -24.35
CA LEU A 481 8.71 1.55 -24.08
C LEU A 481 8.59 0.14 -24.68
N GLN A 482 8.78 0.03 -25.99
CA GLN A 482 9.06 -1.25 -26.64
C GLN A 482 10.56 -1.46 -26.89
N PHE A 483 11.26 -0.39 -27.24
CA PHE A 483 12.70 -0.37 -27.48
C PHE A 483 13.32 0.88 -26.87
N VAL A 484 14.56 0.74 -26.41
CA VAL A 484 15.41 1.89 -26.06
C VAL A 484 16.64 1.94 -26.94
N THR A 485 17.30 3.08 -26.98
CA THR A 485 18.52 3.26 -27.76
C THR A 485 19.71 2.58 -27.09
N ALA A 486 20.68 2.08 -27.86
CA ALA A 486 21.97 1.63 -27.30
C ALA A 486 22.68 2.76 -26.55
N ARG A 487 22.52 4.03 -26.98
CA ARG A 487 23.00 5.22 -26.27
C ARG A 487 22.49 5.27 -24.83
N SER A 488 21.25 4.84 -24.58
CA SER A 488 20.68 4.77 -23.24
C SER A 488 21.59 3.94 -22.34
N TYR A 489 22.02 2.75 -22.77
CA TYR A 489 22.95 1.90 -22.02
C TYR A 489 24.35 2.53 -21.90
N GLN A 490 24.90 3.02 -23.01
CA GLN A 490 26.27 3.51 -23.10
C GLN A 490 26.53 4.74 -22.20
N SER A 491 25.52 5.60 -22.05
CA SER A 491 25.52 6.72 -21.09
C SER A 491 25.26 6.20 -19.66
N TYR A 492 24.23 5.38 -19.49
CA TYR A 492 23.81 4.80 -18.22
C TYR A 492 24.94 4.13 -17.43
N VAL A 493 25.77 3.30 -18.04
CA VAL A 493 26.86 2.61 -17.30
C VAL A 493 28.03 3.53 -16.93
N LYS A 494 28.12 4.71 -17.56
CA LYS A 494 29.14 5.73 -17.29
C LYS A 494 28.67 6.80 -16.31
N PHE A 495 27.36 6.92 -16.10
CA PHE A 495 26.78 7.91 -15.20
C PHE A 495 27.03 7.52 -13.74
N ASP A 496 28.03 8.14 -13.12
CA ASP A 496 28.48 7.87 -11.74
C ASP A 496 28.54 9.16 -10.90
N PRO A 497 27.39 9.73 -10.52
CA PRO A 497 27.35 10.96 -9.74
C PRO A 497 27.98 10.82 -8.35
N GLU A 498 28.14 9.60 -7.82
CA GLU A 498 28.84 9.43 -6.55
C GLU A 498 30.33 9.80 -6.65
N SER A 499 30.96 9.54 -7.79
CA SER A 499 32.35 9.95 -8.04
C SER A 499 32.53 11.47 -8.06
N GLU A 500 31.44 12.21 -8.21
CA GLU A 500 31.41 13.67 -8.24
C GLU A 500 31.20 14.29 -6.85
N ILE A 501 30.89 13.47 -5.82
CA ILE A 501 30.75 13.95 -4.44
C ILE A 501 32.05 14.62 -4.00
N ASN A 502 31.95 15.90 -3.65
CA ASN A 502 33.11 16.67 -3.24
C ASN A 502 32.73 17.74 -2.23
N ALA A 503 32.88 17.41 -0.94
CA ALA A 503 32.60 18.32 0.18
C ALA A 503 33.44 19.62 0.15
N ALA A 504 34.55 19.66 -0.59
CA ALA A 504 35.34 20.88 -0.74
C ALA A 504 34.75 21.88 -1.75
N LYS A 505 33.81 21.43 -2.61
CA LYS A 505 33.16 22.27 -3.63
C LYS A 505 31.88 22.95 -3.14
N GLY A 506 31.34 22.56 -1.98
CA GLY A 506 30.15 23.17 -1.41
C GLY A 506 29.56 22.39 -0.24
N SER A 507 28.53 22.95 0.37
CA SER A 507 27.77 22.30 1.45
C SER A 507 26.73 21.35 0.90
N TYR A 508 26.63 20.16 1.50
CA TYR A 508 25.62 19.16 1.17
C TYR A 508 24.47 19.20 2.17
N PRO A 509 23.24 18.89 1.75
CA PRO A 509 22.11 18.74 2.67
C PRO A 509 22.28 17.48 3.54
N PRO A 510 21.59 17.37 4.69
CA PRO A 510 21.50 16.09 5.38
C PRO A 510 20.80 15.06 4.48
N ALA A 511 21.16 13.78 4.64
CA ALA A 511 20.59 12.68 3.88
C ALA A 511 19.97 11.59 4.77
N LEU A 512 18.72 11.21 4.45
CA LEU A 512 18.10 9.99 4.96
C LEU A 512 18.13 8.93 3.85
N ILE A 513 19.15 8.07 3.87
CA ILE A 513 19.35 7.03 2.86
C ILE A 513 18.56 5.81 3.27
N ILE A 514 17.57 5.40 2.47
CA ILE A 514 16.66 4.29 2.80
C ILE A 514 16.88 3.14 1.83
N HIS A 515 16.88 1.91 2.34
CA HIS A 515 16.99 0.72 1.50
C HIS A 515 16.24 -0.48 2.08
N GLY A 516 15.65 -1.31 1.22
CA GLY A 516 15.04 -2.57 1.65
C GLY A 516 16.06 -3.67 1.91
N ALA A 517 16.02 -4.32 3.06
CA ALA A 517 16.98 -5.37 3.46
C ALA A 517 17.03 -6.55 2.48
N ASN A 518 15.93 -6.83 1.80
CA ASN A 518 15.75 -7.97 0.91
C ASN A 518 15.75 -7.57 -0.57
N ASN A 519 16.14 -6.33 -0.90
CA ASN A 519 16.19 -5.87 -2.29
C ASN A 519 17.27 -6.65 -3.08
N SER A 520 16.83 -7.53 -3.97
CA SER A 520 17.67 -8.36 -4.83
C SER A 520 18.00 -7.71 -6.17
N LEU A 521 17.34 -6.61 -6.53
CA LEU A 521 17.63 -5.85 -7.75
C LEU A 521 18.72 -4.81 -7.48
N HIS A 522 18.47 -3.93 -6.51
CA HIS A 522 19.43 -2.95 -6.02
C HIS A 522 19.97 -3.47 -4.69
N MET A 523 21.25 -3.81 -4.64
CA MET A 523 21.81 -4.44 -3.44
C MET A 523 21.88 -3.42 -2.29
N PRO A 524 21.48 -3.77 -1.05
CA PRO A 524 21.51 -2.84 0.10
C PRO A 524 22.89 -2.25 0.40
N LYS A 525 23.94 -3.01 0.08
CA LYS A 525 25.35 -2.57 0.18
C LYS A 525 25.63 -1.31 -0.64
N GLU A 526 24.87 -1.04 -1.69
CA GLU A 526 25.06 0.16 -2.52
C GLU A 526 24.62 1.43 -1.79
N SER A 527 23.55 1.36 -0.99
CA SER A 527 23.14 2.50 -0.14
C SER A 527 23.99 2.63 1.11
N GLN A 528 24.49 1.53 1.68
CA GLN A 528 25.54 1.58 2.71
C GLN A 528 26.79 2.31 2.21
N ARG A 529 27.24 1.93 1.01
CA ARG A 529 28.39 2.56 0.34
C ARG A 529 28.15 4.04 0.05
N LEU A 530 26.96 4.41 -0.43
CA LEU A 530 26.61 5.83 -0.59
C LEU A 530 26.65 6.56 0.75
N PHE A 531 26.09 6.00 1.82
CA PHE A 531 26.12 6.61 3.15
C PHE A 531 27.55 6.84 3.67
N GLU A 532 28.45 5.88 3.44
CA GLU A 532 29.87 6.01 3.80
C GLU A 532 30.60 7.08 2.96
N ALA A 533 30.22 7.24 1.70
CA ALA A 533 30.82 8.22 0.78
C ALA A 533 30.21 9.63 0.89
N TYR A 534 28.98 9.74 1.40
CA TYR A 534 28.27 11.00 1.49
C TYR A 534 28.93 11.93 2.52
N PRO A 535 29.01 13.25 2.25
CA PRO A 535 29.67 14.17 3.17
C PRO A 535 29.04 14.12 4.57
N ASP A 536 29.89 14.06 5.59
CA ASP A 536 29.45 14.02 6.98
C ASP A 536 28.65 15.31 7.30
N GLN A 537 27.39 15.14 7.67
CA GLN A 537 26.46 16.21 8.02
C GLN A 537 25.62 15.74 9.21
N GLU A 538 25.34 16.67 10.13
CA GLU A 538 24.40 16.43 11.21
C GLU A 538 23.02 16.10 10.63
N GLY A 539 22.42 14.98 11.08
CA GLY A 539 21.15 14.50 10.56
C GLY A 539 21.24 13.46 9.44
N ASN A 540 22.45 13.10 8.99
CA ASN A 540 22.65 11.96 8.11
C ASN A 540 22.20 10.66 8.80
N SER A 541 21.46 9.81 8.08
CA SER A 541 21.01 8.52 8.57
C SER A 541 20.94 7.49 7.45
N LEU A 542 21.27 6.24 7.78
CA LEU A 542 21.04 5.08 6.95
C LEU A 542 19.94 4.23 7.59
N TRP A 543 18.87 4.00 6.85
CA TRP A 543 17.77 3.17 7.29
C TRP A 543 17.59 1.95 6.38
N ILE A 544 18.00 0.79 6.88
CA ILE A 544 17.73 -0.50 6.24
C ILE A 544 16.41 -1.04 6.78
N VAL A 545 15.40 -1.14 5.91
CA VAL A 545 14.05 -1.56 6.24
C VAL A 545 13.95 -3.08 6.12
N GLU A 546 13.71 -3.76 7.24
CA GLU A 546 13.52 -5.22 7.23
C GLU A 546 12.33 -5.64 6.38
N ALA A 547 12.44 -6.80 5.74
CA ALA A 547 11.44 -7.41 4.86
C ALA A 547 11.08 -6.62 3.58
N MET A 548 11.56 -5.39 3.42
CA MET A 548 11.37 -4.61 2.20
C MET A 548 12.29 -5.13 1.08
N GLU A 549 11.70 -5.39 -0.09
CA GLU A 549 12.39 -5.79 -1.32
C GLU A 549 12.63 -4.56 -2.21
N HIS A 550 12.54 -4.71 -3.54
CA HIS A 550 12.61 -3.57 -4.45
C HIS A 550 11.33 -2.76 -4.40
N GLY A 551 10.29 -3.11 -5.15
CA GLY A 551 9.03 -2.35 -5.23
C GLY A 551 7.81 -3.10 -4.70
N GLN A 552 7.98 -4.36 -4.28
CA GLN A 552 6.92 -5.31 -3.99
C GLN A 552 5.97 -4.84 -2.87
N GLN A 553 6.49 -4.04 -1.93
CA GLN A 553 5.73 -3.51 -0.79
C GLN A 553 5.33 -2.04 -0.97
N LEU A 554 5.54 -1.43 -2.13
CA LEU A 554 5.09 -0.06 -2.42
C LEU A 554 3.61 -0.05 -2.83
N ALA A 555 2.73 -0.29 -1.86
CA ALA A 555 1.28 -0.17 -1.98
C ALA A 555 0.70 0.64 -0.81
N ALA A 556 -0.36 1.42 -1.04
CA ALA A 556 -0.88 2.38 -0.06
C ALA A 556 -1.33 1.72 1.26
N ASP A 557 -1.79 0.49 1.18
CA ASP A 557 -2.24 -0.32 2.30
C ASP A 557 -1.15 -1.20 2.93
N ASP A 558 0.03 -1.29 2.31
CA ASP A 558 1.12 -2.10 2.82
C ASP A 558 1.73 -1.48 4.09
N PRO A 559 1.89 -2.25 5.19
CA PRO A 559 2.49 -1.77 6.42
C PRO A 559 3.92 -1.22 6.26
N ILE A 560 4.74 -1.79 5.37
CA ILE A 560 6.11 -1.33 5.11
C ILE A 560 6.07 0.04 4.43
N PHE A 561 5.17 0.25 3.47
CA PHE A 561 5.01 1.55 2.83
C PHE A 561 4.53 2.62 3.83
N ARG A 562 3.56 2.32 4.67
CA ARG A 562 3.10 3.27 5.70
C ARG A 562 4.22 3.62 6.68
N LYS A 563 4.96 2.60 7.15
CA LYS A 563 6.14 2.79 8.00
C LYS A 563 7.19 3.65 7.33
N LEU A 564 7.43 3.46 6.03
CA LEU A 564 8.35 4.28 5.23
C LEU A 564 7.94 5.77 5.26
N ILE A 565 6.66 6.06 5.01
CA ILE A 565 6.14 7.43 5.03
C ILE A 565 6.23 8.04 6.45
N ASP A 566 5.87 7.27 7.48
CA ASP A 566 6.03 7.68 8.88
C ASP A 566 7.48 8.01 9.24
N GLY A 567 8.42 7.17 8.80
CA GLY A 567 9.83 7.34 9.08
C GLY A 567 10.42 8.56 8.38
N ILE A 568 10.01 8.85 7.14
CA ILE A 568 10.42 10.05 6.41
C ILE A 568 9.92 11.32 7.09
N ASP A 569 8.62 11.39 7.39
CA ASP A 569 7.98 12.53 8.08
C ASP A 569 8.61 12.73 9.47
N GLY A 570 8.76 11.66 10.25
CA GLY A 570 9.37 11.69 11.57
C GLY A 570 10.83 12.14 11.56
N HIS A 571 11.63 11.63 10.61
CA HIS A 571 13.04 12.03 10.47
C HIS A 571 13.15 13.52 10.16
N TYR A 572 12.37 14.02 9.20
CA TYR A 572 12.40 15.45 8.86
C TYR A 572 12.02 16.32 10.06
N ARG A 573 10.94 15.97 10.77
CA ARG A 573 10.49 16.70 11.96
C ARG A 573 11.50 16.66 13.11
N SER A 574 12.41 15.69 13.14
CA SER A 574 13.51 15.64 14.12
C SER A 574 14.66 16.58 13.81
N LEU A 575 14.77 17.05 12.55
CA LEU A 575 15.82 17.99 12.11
C LEU A 575 15.41 19.46 12.30
N SER A 576 14.10 19.72 12.37
CA SER A 576 13.47 21.04 12.58
C SER A 576 13.24 21.32 14.05
#